data_AF-A0A9K3GH19-F1
#
_entry.id   AF-A0A9K3GH19-F1
#
_cell.length_a   1.000
_cell.length_b   1.000
_cell.length_c   1.000
_cell.angle_alpha   90.00
_cell.angle_beta   90.00
_cell.angle_gamma   90.00
#
_symmetry.space_group_name_H-M   'P 1'
#
loop_
_entity.id
_entity.type
_entity.pdbx_description
1 polymer ?
#
loop_
_entity_poly.entity_id
_entity_poly.type
_entity_poly.pdbx_seq_one_letter_code
_entity_poly.pdbx_strand_id
1 'polypeptide(L)'
;RIDSFTDPEGAYHKQHFETHCTAMVKPIPGDVVAGHTTWTHYGEMDRIYKHYRFNYSVSKAVEYSFSSKFGYMFSKDDFWVTSMGLVIMETTNSVHDQSLYDNVTPKSLLTWQRCAIASRMAGSAQQWVETFAKHFSGTYSNQWMALSPMQGMVDSSFWVYEETPGFNHWEDMSATVRDKGYWPSYNIPYFKYMQDVTGYTEMCELHGSDYCYDECPRATIFQRDALHVTSLEDIKDFLRYNDWQNDPLSLDNPANQISARYDLRTQNPSSYGGIDSKATSGRMASHQEAWAQSGPSHDDETVFCWSDGDVNGNAWTEEHVGQPDCWDMDWEYMSWNGFH
;
A
#
# COMPACT_ATOMS: atom_id res chain seq x y z
N ARG A 1 18.80 14.73 -3.55
CA ARG A 1 18.08 14.74 -2.25
C ARG A 1 17.67 16.17 -1.95
N ILE A 2 16.38 16.49 -2.05
CA ILE A 2 15.86 17.71 -1.42
C ILE A 2 15.70 17.33 0.04
N ASP A 3 16.58 17.87 0.87
CA ASP A 3 16.47 17.71 2.31
C ASP A 3 15.29 18.58 2.77
N SER A 4 14.27 17.97 3.38
CA SER A 4 13.05 18.66 3.83
C SER A 4 13.33 19.76 4.86
N PHE A 5 14.54 19.79 5.42
CA PHE A 5 15.02 20.88 6.27
C PHE A 5 15.55 22.09 5.51
N THR A 6 15.91 21.93 4.23
CA THR A 6 16.56 22.97 3.41
C THR A 6 15.64 23.61 2.37
N ASP A 7 14.62 22.88 1.92
CA ASP A 7 13.59 23.39 1.02
C ASP A 7 12.22 22.78 1.37
N PRO A 8 11.56 23.31 2.42
CA PRO A 8 10.27 22.80 2.88
C PRO A 8 9.16 22.96 1.82
N GLU A 9 9.19 24.04 1.02
CA GLU A 9 8.20 24.29 -0.02
C GLU A 9 8.38 23.35 -1.22
N GLY A 10 9.61 23.11 -1.68
CA GLY A 10 9.89 22.13 -2.74
C GLY A 10 9.63 20.69 -2.32
N ALA A 11 9.90 20.34 -1.06
CA ALA A 11 9.54 19.05 -0.48
C ALA A 11 8.02 18.88 -0.38
N TYR A 12 7.31 19.92 0.09
CA TYR A 12 5.85 19.98 0.15
C TYR A 12 5.22 19.84 -1.24
N HIS A 13 5.70 20.61 -2.23
CA HIS A 13 5.20 20.52 -3.61
C HIS A 13 5.45 19.14 -4.23
N LYS A 14 6.63 18.54 -4.05
CA LYS A 14 6.91 17.18 -4.57
C LYS A 14 6.01 16.12 -3.95
N GLN A 15 5.77 16.20 -2.63
CA GLN A 15 4.92 15.28 -1.89
C GLN A 15 3.43 15.40 -2.27
N HIS A 16 2.99 16.55 -2.81
CA HIS A 16 1.64 16.72 -3.36
C HIS A 16 1.43 16.07 -4.72
N PHE A 17 2.49 15.80 -5.50
CA PHE A 17 2.37 15.21 -6.84
C PHE A 17 2.66 13.70 -6.88
N GLU A 18 3.29 13.15 -5.85
CA GLU A 18 3.62 11.73 -5.71
C GLU A 18 2.68 11.09 -4.66
N THR A 19 1.77 10.22 -5.11
CA THR A 19 0.87 9.46 -4.23
C THR A 19 1.45 8.07 -3.90
N HIS A 20 0.87 7.34 -2.95
CA HIS A 20 1.51 6.17 -2.34
C HIS A 20 0.69 4.86 -2.40
N CYS A 21 1.03 3.92 -3.25
CA CYS A 21 0.55 2.54 -3.13
C CYS A 21 -0.95 2.33 -3.42
N THR A 22 -1.34 1.08 -3.63
CA THR A 22 -2.73 0.67 -3.83
C THR A 22 -2.98 -0.68 -3.20
N ALA A 23 -4.13 -0.88 -2.56
CA ALA A 23 -4.50 -2.17 -1.96
C ALA A 23 -5.94 -2.57 -2.29
N MET A 24 -6.18 -3.87 -2.30
CA MET A 24 -7.51 -4.46 -2.47
C MET A 24 -7.74 -5.58 -1.44
N VAL A 25 -8.97 -5.66 -0.92
CA VAL A 25 -9.52 -6.87 -0.31
C VAL A 25 -10.76 -7.31 -1.08
N LYS A 26 -10.82 -8.57 -1.49
CA LYS A 26 -11.88 -9.06 -2.38
C LYS A 26 -12.34 -10.47 -1.98
N PRO A 27 -13.62 -10.65 -1.58
CA PRO A 27 -14.24 -11.96 -1.55
C PRO A 27 -14.36 -12.53 -2.97
N ILE A 28 -13.91 -13.77 -3.14
CA ILE A 28 -14.00 -14.52 -4.40
C ILE A 28 -14.71 -15.87 -4.14
N PRO A 29 -15.08 -16.66 -5.16
CA PRO A 29 -15.72 -17.95 -4.94
C PRO A 29 -14.88 -18.87 -4.03
N GLY A 30 -15.34 -19.08 -2.79
CA GLY A 30 -14.73 -19.99 -1.81
C GLY A 30 -13.47 -19.48 -1.12
N ASP A 31 -13.09 -18.21 -1.27
CA ASP A 31 -11.88 -17.64 -0.65
C ASP A 31 -12.01 -16.11 -0.48
N VAL A 32 -11.03 -15.50 0.19
CA VAL A 32 -10.85 -14.04 0.21
C VAL A 32 -9.42 -13.75 -0.24
N VAL A 33 -9.26 -12.95 -1.29
CA VAL A 33 -7.95 -12.49 -1.75
C VAL A 33 -7.68 -11.08 -1.27
N ALA A 34 -6.40 -10.80 -1.06
CA ALA A 34 -5.93 -9.49 -0.66
C ALA A 34 -4.57 -9.22 -1.31
N GLY A 35 -4.31 -7.97 -1.66
CA GLY A 35 -3.01 -7.61 -2.16
C GLY A 35 -2.75 -6.12 -2.20
N HIS A 36 -1.49 -5.79 -2.44
CA HIS A 36 -0.93 -4.47 -2.23
C HIS A 36 0.22 -4.20 -3.22
N THR A 37 0.15 -3.06 -3.91
CA THR A 37 1.19 -2.56 -4.82
C THR A 37 1.83 -1.34 -4.19
N THR A 38 3.11 -1.41 -3.82
CA THR A 38 3.81 -0.28 -3.18
C THR A 38 4.15 0.78 -4.20
N TRP A 39 3.88 2.06 -3.94
CA TRP A 39 4.44 3.14 -4.76
C TRP A 39 5.47 3.96 -4.00
N THR A 40 6.65 4.10 -4.61
CA THR A 40 7.74 4.93 -4.10
C THR A 40 8.80 5.14 -5.18
N HIS A 41 9.92 5.77 -4.80
CA HIS A 41 11.07 5.93 -5.68
C HIS A 41 11.67 4.58 -6.09
N TYR A 42 12.08 4.49 -7.34
CA TYR A 42 12.72 3.31 -7.93
C TYR A 42 14.08 3.00 -7.28
N GLY A 43 14.74 4.02 -6.72
CA GLY A 43 15.92 3.83 -5.86
C GLY A 43 15.66 3.00 -4.59
N GLU A 44 14.40 2.76 -4.19
CA GLU A 44 14.07 1.87 -3.05
C GLU A 44 13.78 0.41 -3.46
N MET A 45 14.11 0.00 -4.69
CA MET A 45 13.84 -1.34 -5.22
C MET A 45 14.82 -2.43 -4.74
N ASP A 46 15.70 -2.16 -3.78
CA ASP A 46 16.52 -3.19 -3.12
C ASP A 46 15.71 -4.00 -2.10
N ARG A 47 14.97 -5.00 -2.61
CA ARG A 47 13.91 -5.71 -1.87
C ARG A 47 14.40 -6.96 -1.16
N ILE A 48 13.76 -7.26 -0.05
CA ILE A 48 13.86 -8.54 0.66
C ILE A 48 12.48 -8.94 1.16
N TYR A 49 11.99 -10.10 0.75
CA TYR A 49 10.85 -10.72 1.42
C TYR A 49 11.34 -11.48 2.65
N LYS A 50 10.78 -11.18 3.82
CA LYS A 50 11.32 -11.65 5.11
C LYS A 50 10.36 -12.61 5.78
N HIS A 51 10.93 -13.68 6.31
CA HIS A 51 10.26 -14.68 7.13
C HIS A 51 10.90 -14.68 8.52
N TYR A 52 10.16 -14.25 9.54
CA TYR A 52 10.66 -14.16 10.91
C TYR A 52 9.94 -15.13 11.84
N ARG A 53 10.73 -15.82 12.66
CA ARG A 53 10.25 -16.73 13.71
C ARG A 53 10.82 -16.31 15.05
N PHE A 54 9.96 -15.82 15.93
CA PHE A 54 10.33 -15.41 17.28
C PHE A 54 9.35 -16.00 18.30
N ASN A 55 9.79 -17.05 19.00
CA ASN A 55 8.98 -17.78 19.96
C ASN A 55 8.97 -17.11 21.35
N TYR A 56 8.41 -15.90 21.44
CA TYR A 56 8.19 -15.24 22.73
C TYR A 56 6.86 -15.68 23.32
N SER A 57 6.84 -15.98 24.62
CA SER A 57 5.65 -16.48 25.33
C SER A 57 4.45 -15.54 25.33
N VAL A 58 4.67 -14.26 25.03
CA VAL A 58 3.62 -13.22 24.97
C VAL A 58 3.04 -13.01 23.58
N SER A 59 3.67 -13.56 22.54
CA SER A 59 3.23 -13.40 21.15
C SER A 59 2.12 -14.39 20.81
N LYS A 60 1.11 -13.93 20.05
CA LYS A 60 0.12 -14.81 19.44
C LYS A 60 0.62 -15.32 18.09
N ALA A 61 1.13 -14.42 17.26
CA ALA A 61 1.83 -14.77 16.04
C ALA A 61 3.33 -14.94 16.33
N VAL A 62 3.82 -16.19 16.32
CA VAL A 62 5.24 -16.52 16.53
C VAL A 62 6.04 -16.54 15.23
N GLU A 63 5.36 -16.74 14.10
CA GLU A 63 5.89 -16.68 12.75
C GLU A 63 5.13 -15.62 11.94
N TYR A 64 5.83 -14.89 11.08
CA TYR A 64 5.23 -13.92 10.17
C TYR A 64 6.16 -13.63 9.00
N SER A 65 5.53 -13.32 7.87
CA SER A 65 6.16 -13.08 6.58
C SER A 65 5.75 -11.69 6.07
N PHE A 66 6.67 -10.92 5.46
CA PHE A 66 6.35 -9.58 4.96
C PHE A 66 7.35 -9.12 3.90
N SER A 67 6.89 -8.30 2.96
CA SER A 67 7.78 -7.61 2.01
C SER A 67 8.55 -6.50 2.72
N SER A 68 9.83 -6.28 2.39
CA SER A 68 10.68 -5.33 3.11
C SER A 68 11.92 -4.94 2.29
N LYS A 69 12.89 -4.30 2.94
CA LYS A 69 14.15 -3.77 2.39
C LYS A 69 15.32 -4.02 3.35
N PHE A 70 16.57 -3.91 2.88
CA PHE A 70 17.75 -4.08 3.73
C PHE A 70 17.71 -3.18 4.98
N GLY A 71 18.05 -3.72 6.15
CA GLY A 71 18.10 -2.97 7.43
C GLY A 71 16.75 -2.71 8.11
N TYR A 72 15.62 -2.87 7.41
CA TYR A 72 14.30 -2.68 7.99
C TYR A 72 13.89 -3.88 8.84
N MET A 73 13.30 -3.66 10.02
CA MET A 73 12.72 -4.73 10.84
C MET A 73 11.20 -4.83 10.69
N PHE A 74 10.64 -4.12 9.70
CA PHE A 74 9.22 -3.97 9.39
C PHE A 74 9.05 -3.82 7.86
N SER A 75 7.82 -3.80 7.35
CA SER A 75 7.58 -3.81 5.90
C SER A 75 7.81 -2.44 5.25
N LYS A 76 7.22 -1.36 5.80
CA LYS A 76 7.14 -0.01 5.20
C LYS A 76 6.31 0.04 3.91
N ASP A 77 6.03 -1.09 3.27
CA ASP A 77 5.16 -1.10 2.10
C ASP A 77 3.73 -0.64 2.45
N ASP A 78 3.01 -1.18 3.44
CA ASP A 78 3.22 -2.39 4.27
C ASP A 78 2.40 -3.60 3.72
N PHE A 79 2.97 -4.81 3.75
CA PHE A 79 2.25 -6.07 3.50
C PHE A 79 2.77 -7.18 4.41
N TRP A 80 1.93 -7.70 5.29
CA TRP A 80 2.28 -8.74 6.27
C TRP A 80 1.30 -9.91 6.20
N VAL A 81 1.83 -11.11 6.41
CA VAL A 81 1.06 -12.34 6.61
C VAL A 81 1.57 -13.03 7.88
N THR A 82 0.69 -13.22 8.86
CA THR A 82 1.08 -13.74 10.18
C THR A 82 0.68 -15.21 10.36
N SER A 83 1.32 -15.91 11.30
CA SER A 83 0.93 -17.28 11.68
C SER A 83 -0.44 -17.42 12.31
N MET A 84 -1.08 -16.30 12.68
CA MET A 84 -2.48 -16.26 13.05
C MET A 84 -3.41 -16.18 11.83
N GLY A 85 -2.86 -16.28 10.61
CA GLY A 85 -3.58 -16.14 9.35
C GLY A 85 -3.99 -14.71 9.04
N LEU A 86 -3.51 -13.70 9.78
CA LEU A 86 -3.83 -12.29 9.51
C LEU A 86 -3.05 -11.76 8.32
N VAL A 87 -3.72 -10.95 7.49
CA VAL A 87 -3.11 -10.14 6.44
C VAL A 87 -3.24 -8.67 6.83
N ILE A 88 -2.12 -7.94 6.87
CA ILE A 88 -2.07 -6.52 7.25
C ILE A 88 -1.47 -5.73 6.09
N MET A 89 -2.18 -4.68 5.67
CA MET A 89 -1.77 -3.79 4.59
C MET A 89 -2.06 -2.34 4.94
N GLU A 90 -1.46 -1.39 4.23
CA GLU A 90 -1.78 0.02 4.35
C GLU A 90 -1.62 0.76 3.02
N THR A 91 -2.28 1.92 2.90
CA THR A 91 -1.85 2.97 1.96
C THR A 91 -1.76 4.30 2.69
N THR A 92 -0.78 5.13 2.33
CA THR A 92 -0.48 6.38 3.05
C THR A 92 -1.38 7.53 2.64
N ASN A 93 -2.09 8.14 3.59
CA ASN A 93 -2.86 9.35 3.32
C ASN A 93 -1.98 10.59 3.51
N SER A 94 -2.24 11.62 2.73
CA SER A 94 -1.68 12.95 2.95
C SER A 94 -2.37 13.63 4.12
N VAL A 95 -1.72 14.65 4.68
CA VAL A 95 -2.33 15.53 5.69
C VAL A 95 -2.26 16.95 5.15
N HIS A 96 -3.39 17.46 4.67
CA HIS A 96 -3.47 18.77 4.04
C HIS A 96 -3.59 19.90 5.07
N ASP A 97 -4.27 19.65 6.20
CA ASP A 97 -4.25 20.57 7.34
C ASP A 97 -2.91 20.47 8.10
N GLN A 98 -2.01 21.41 7.80
CA GLN A 98 -0.68 21.48 8.43
C GLN A 98 -0.74 21.77 9.93
N SER A 99 -1.82 22.35 10.46
CA SER A 99 -1.93 22.66 11.89
C SER A 99 -1.95 21.39 12.75
N LEU A 100 -2.34 20.26 12.15
CA LEU A 100 -2.38 18.97 12.84
C LEU A 100 -1.00 18.53 13.35
N TYR A 101 0.10 18.90 12.67
CA TYR A 101 1.44 18.50 13.06
C TYR A 101 1.86 18.98 14.44
N ASP A 102 1.24 20.03 14.99
CA ASP A 102 1.45 20.49 16.37
C ASP A 102 1.05 19.41 17.41
N ASN A 103 0.24 18.43 17.02
CA ASN A 103 -0.16 17.31 17.88
C ASN A 103 0.88 16.18 17.94
N VAL A 104 1.93 16.21 17.12
CA VAL A 104 2.98 15.18 17.13
C VAL A 104 3.91 15.40 18.33
N THR A 105 4.03 14.37 19.17
CA THR A 105 4.82 14.43 20.41
C THR A 105 5.78 13.25 20.55
N PRO A 106 6.98 13.43 21.13
CA PRO A 106 7.89 12.32 21.42
C PRO A 106 7.37 11.34 22.48
N LYS A 107 6.27 11.67 23.19
CA LYS A 107 5.61 10.77 24.15
C LYS A 107 4.59 9.86 23.46
N SER A 108 5.02 9.21 22.38
CA SER A 108 4.22 8.31 21.54
C SER A 108 5.08 7.15 21.04
N LEU A 109 4.46 6.17 20.38
CA LEU A 109 5.16 5.09 19.67
C LEU A 109 5.05 5.30 18.17
N LEU A 110 6.18 5.27 17.48
CA LEU A 110 6.21 5.42 16.03
C LEU A 110 5.48 4.27 15.35
N THR A 111 4.88 4.55 14.20
CA THR A 111 4.08 3.61 13.40
C THR A 111 4.78 2.28 13.14
N TRP A 112 6.06 2.30 12.78
CA TRP A 112 6.83 1.07 12.56
C TRP A 112 6.95 0.18 13.81
N GLN A 113 7.00 0.78 15.00
CA GLN A 113 7.04 0.05 16.27
C GLN A 113 5.67 -0.56 16.55
N ARG A 114 4.61 0.24 16.40
CA ARG A 114 3.23 -0.19 16.66
C ARG A 114 2.79 -1.31 15.71
N CYS A 115 3.09 -1.19 14.41
CA CYS A 115 2.77 -2.22 13.41
C CYS A 115 3.45 -3.54 13.77
N ALA A 116 4.75 -3.52 14.05
CA ALA A 116 5.50 -4.72 14.42
C ALA A 116 4.99 -5.35 15.73
N ILE A 117 4.58 -4.54 16.72
CA ILE A 117 4.00 -5.02 17.97
C ILE A 117 2.61 -5.64 17.72
N ALA A 118 1.71 -4.91 17.05
CA ALA A 118 0.35 -5.35 16.78
C ALA A 118 0.33 -6.65 15.98
N SER A 119 1.16 -6.75 14.94
CA SER A 119 1.27 -7.94 14.07
C SER A 119 1.77 -9.18 14.80
N ARG A 120 2.42 -9.03 15.95
CA ARG A 120 2.88 -10.14 16.80
C ARG A 120 1.90 -10.49 17.92
N MET A 121 1.18 -9.50 18.44
CA MET A 121 0.29 -9.63 19.60
C MET A 121 -1.15 -9.99 19.23
N ALA A 122 -1.60 -9.65 18.04
CA ALA A 122 -2.97 -9.86 17.60
C ALA A 122 -3.22 -11.31 17.17
N GLY A 123 -4.40 -11.82 17.50
CA GLY A 123 -4.91 -13.10 17.01
C GLY A 123 -6.15 -12.96 16.13
N SER A 124 -6.61 -11.73 15.92
CA SER A 124 -7.72 -11.36 15.04
C SER A 124 -7.49 -9.97 14.46
N ALA A 125 -8.18 -9.64 13.37
CA ALA A 125 -8.15 -8.30 12.78
C ALA A 125 -8.54 -7.20 13.78
N GLN A 126 -9.60 -7.43 14.56
CA GLN A 126 -10.03 -6.51 15.63
C GLN A 126 -8.91 -6.26 16.66
N GLN A 127 -8.30 -7.33 17.16
CA GLN A 127 -7.23 -7.20 18.16
C GLN A 127 -6.01 -6.47 17.59
N TRP A 128 -5.79 -6.57 16.27
CA TRP A 128 -4.72 -5.85 15.60
C TRP A 128 -4.97 -4.34 15.67
N VAL A 129 -6.13 -3.86 15.21
CA VAL A 129 -6.46 -2.42 15.24
C VAL A 129 -6.52 -1.87 16.67
N GLU A 130 -7.09 -2.62 17.62
CA GLU A 130 -7.11 -2.25 19.04
C GLU A 130 -5.72 -2.14 19.66
N THR A 131 -4.78 -2.99 19.23
CA THR A 131 -3.39 -2.94 19.71
C THR A 131 -2.62 -1.82 19.04
N PHE A 132 -2.81 -1.65 17.73
CA PHE A 132 -2.14 -0.64 16.92
C PHE A 132 -2.53 0.80 17.30
N ALA A 133 -3.78 1.01 17.73
CA ALA A 133 -4.29 2.31 18.17
C ALA A 133 -3.65 2.84 19.47
N LYS A 134 -2.96 1.97 20.23
CA LYS A 134 -2.36 2.37 21.52
C LYS A 134 -1.11 3.21 21.28
N HIS A 135 -1.04 4.35 21.97
CA HIS A 135 0.11 5.27 21.91
C HIS A 135 0.44 5.74 20.48
N PHE A 136 -0.56 5.87 19.63
CA PHE A 136 -0.39 6.30 18.25
C PHE A 136 0.32 7.66 18.16
N SER A 137 1.19 7.81 17.17
CA SER A 137 2.12 8.95 17.06
C SER A 137 1.62 10.05 16.16
N GLY A 138 0.65 9.76 15.29
CA GLY A 138 0.27 10.67 14.22
C GLY A 138 1.32 10.78 13.12
N THR A 139 2.28 9.86 13.06
CA THR A 139 3.33 9.85 12.03
C THR A 139 3.06 8.72 11.07
N TYR A 140 3.42 8.89 9.79
CA TYR A 140 3.06 7.92 8.76
C TYR A 140 1.54 7.65 8.74
N SER A 141 0.79 8.71 8.44
CA SER A 141 -0.67 8.77 8.46
C SER A 141 -1.23 7.87 7.37
N ASN A 142 -1.72 6.68 7.72
CA ASN A 142 -2.15 5.69 6.73
C ASN A 142 -3.59 5.23 6.98
N GLN A 143 -4.20 4.68 5.94
CA GLN A 143 -5.32 3.75 6.08
C GLN A 143 -4.78 2.33 6.19
N TRP A 144 -4.85 1.76 7.38
CA TRP A 144 -4.50 0.39 7.69
C TRP A 144 -5.68 -0.55 7.50
N MET A 145 -5.41 -1.72 6.94
CA MET A 145 -6.36 -2.78 6.65
C MET A 145 -5.89 -4.05 7.36
N ALA A 146 -6.66 -4.49 8.36
CA ALA A 146 -6.42 -5.75 9.07
C ALA A 146 -7.47 -6.78 8.66
N LEU A 147 -7.03 -7.91 8.09
CA LEU A 147 -7.90 -8.93 7.54
C LEU A 147 -7.62 -10.30 8.18
N SER A 148 -8.68 -11.03 8.49
CA SER A 148 -8.68 -12.44 8.91
C SER A 148 -9.28 -13.32 7.81
N PRO A 149 -8.61 -13.46 6.65
CA PRO A 149 -9.22 -14.00 5.41
C PRO A 149 -9.65 -15.47 5.53
N MET A 150 -9.02 -16.25 6.42
CA MET A 150 -9.40 -17.65 6.69
C MET A 150 -10.85 -17.82 7.18
N GLN A 151 -11.43 -16.77 7.75
CA GLN A 151 -12.80 -16.80 8.25
C GLN A 151 -13.84 -16.57 7.14
N GLY A 152 -13.38 -16.29 5.91
CA GLY A 152 -14.22 -15.67 4.90
C GLY A 152 -14.50 -14.21 5.23
N MET A 153 -15.37 -13.56 4.44
CA MET A 153 -15.78 -12.17 4.68
C MET A 153 -17.00 -12.11 5.62
N VAL A 154 -16.82 -12.55 6.86
CA VAL A 154 -17.85 -12.53 7.92
C VAL A 154 -17.67 -11.33 8.85
N ASP A 155 -18.64 -11.04 9.73
CA ASP A 155 -18.51 -9.95 10.70
C ASP A 155 -17.20 -10.06 11.48
N SER A 156 -16.53 -8.92 11.68
CA SER A 156 -15.26 -8.76 12.37
C SER A 156 -14.06 -9.46 11.73
N SER A 157 -14.20 -9.95 10.49
CA SER A 157 -13.09 -10.49 9.72
C SER A 157 -12.22 -9.40 9.09
N PHE A 158 -12.75 -8.20 8.86
CA PHE A 158 -12.05 -7.10 8.22
C PHE A 158 -12.25 -5.77 8.94
N TRP A 159 -11.15 -5.15 9.37
CA TRP A 159 -11.14 -3.88 10.09
C TRP A 159 -10.26 -2.87 9.37
N VAL A 160 -10.72 -1.63 9.35
CA VAL A 160 -9.99 -0.50 8.78
C VAL A 160 -9.68 0.49 9.89
N TYR A 161 -8.45 0.98 9.93
CA TYR A 161 -7.96 1.96 10.89
C TYR A 161 -7.29 3.11 10.14
N GLU A 162 -7.70 4.35 10.39
CA GLU A 162 -7.09 5.55 9.83
C GLU A 162 -6.51 6.41 10.94
N GLU A 163 -5.29 6.92 10.72
CA GLU A 163 -4.59 7.76 11.69
C GLU A 163 -3.97 8.99 11.03
N THR A 164 -3.94 10.08 11.78
CA THR A 164 -3.27 11.34 11.47
C THR A 164 -2.79 12.00 12.78
N PRO A 165 -1.98 13.07 12.79
CA PRO A 165 -1.66 13.77 14.03
C PRO A 165 -2.89 14.17 14.85
N GLY A 166 -2.97 13.64 16.08
CA GLY A 166 -4.02 13.96 17.05
C GLY A 166 -5.33 13.16 16.90
N PHE A 167 -5.54 12.48 15.78
CA PHE A 167 -6.81 11.80 15.48
C PHE A 167 -6.60 10.39 14.92
N ASN A 168 -7.50 9.48 15.29
CA ASN A 168 -7.65 8.20 14.61
C ASN A 168 -9.10 7.75 14.65
N HIS A 169 -9.42 6.81 13.76
CA HIS A 169 -10.72 6.19 13.68
C HIS A 169 -10.58 4.76 13.19
N TRP A 170 -11.39 3.83 13.69
CA TRP A 170 -11.39 2.45 13.21
C TRP A 170 -12.73 1.77 13.36
N GLU A 171 -13.10 0.98 12.36
CA GLU A 171 -14.40 0.29 12.28
C GLU A 171 -14.26 -1.07 11.60
N ASP A 172 -15.24 -1.95 11.90
CA ASP A 172 -15.44 -3.22 11.21
C ASP A 172 -16.09 -2.95 9.86
N MET A 173 -15.33 -3.17 8.78
CA MET A 173 -15.76 -2.90 7.41
C MET A 173 -16.22 -4.17 6.68
N SER A 174 -16.38 -5.29 7.40
CA SER A 174 -16.75 -6.58 6.80
C SER A 174 -18.09 -6.52 6.05
N ALA A 175 -19.08 -5.80 6.60
CA ALA A 175 -20.38 -5.62 5.97
C ALA A 175 -20.28 -4.82 4.66
N THR A 176 -19.52 -3.71 4.68
CA THR A 176 -19.26 -2.89 3.49
C THR A 176 -18.61 -3.71 2.38
N VAL A 177 -17.64 -4.58 2.70
CA VAL A 177 -17.00 -5.43 1.69
C VAL A 177 -17.95 -6.49 1.12
N ARG A 178 -18.86 -7.05 1.93
CA ARG A 178 -19.89 -7.96 1.40
C ARG A 178 -20.88 -7.25 0.48
N ASP A 179 -21.30 -6.04 0.84
CA ASP A 179 -22.31 -5.28 0.10
C ASP A 179 -21.73 -4.71 -1.21
N LYS A 180 -20.53 -4.11 -1.14
CA LYS A 180 -19.82 -3.55 -2.30
C LYS A 180 -19.14 -4.63 -3.14
N GLY A 181 -18.83 -5.77 -2.54
CA GLY A 181 -18.11 -6.87 -3.15
C GLY A 181 -16.59 -6.74 -3.11
N TYR A 182 -16.02 -5.62 -2.61
CA TYR A 182 -14.57 -5.38 -2.46
C TYR A 182 -14.30 -4.21 -1.48
N TRP A 183 -13.05 -4.10 -1.01
CA TRP A 183 -12.49 -2.92 -0.36
C TRP A 183 -11.36 -2.35 -1.22
N PRO A 184 -11.39 -1.07 -1.58
CA PRO A 184 -10.26 -0.40 -2.21
C PRO A 184 -9.49 0.51 -1.24
N SER A 185 -8.21 0.72 -1.51
CA SER A 185 -7.36 1.71 -0.81
C SER A 185 -6.39 2.35 -1.78
N TYR A 186 -6.34 3.69 -1.81
CA TYR A 186 -5.66 4.48 -2.84
C TYR A 186 -5.32 5.91 -2.38
N ASN A 187 -4.82 6.08 -1.14
CA ASN A 187 -4.30 7.36 -0.61
C ASN A 187 -5.30 8.47 -0.33
N ILE A 188 -6.56 8.12 -0.19
CA ILE A 188 -7.58 9.06 0.26
C ILE A 188 -8.27 8.41 1.46
N PRO A 189 -8.39 9.11 2.61
CA PRO A 189 -9.11 8.57 3.76
C PRO A 189 -10.53 8.18 3.38
N TYR A 190 -10.99 7.01 3.82
CA TYR A 190 -12.35 6.53 3.60
C TYR A 190 -13.34 7.20 4.54
N PHE A 191 -13.00 7.31 5.83
CA PHE A 191 -13.96 7.80 6.80
C PHE A 191 -14.17 9.31 6.61
N LYS A 192 -15.42 9.74 6.43
CA LYS A 192 -15.75 11.14 6.19
C LYS A 192 -15.17 12.08 7.25
N TYR A 193 -15.23 11.66 8.52
CA TYR A 193 -14.58 12.38 9.62
C TYR A 193 -13.07 12.57 9.38
N MET A 194 -12.37 11.53 8.93
CA MET A 194 -10.94 11.58 8.64
C MET A 194 -10.65 12.49 7.44
N GLN A 195 -11.47 12.45 6.38
CA GLN A 195 -11.37 13.37 5.24
C GLN A 195 -11.53 14.83 5.69
N ASP A 196 -12.49 15.12 6.56
CA ASP A 196 -12.76 16.45 7.06
C ASP A 196 -11.58 16.99 7.89
N VAL A 197 -11.08 16.23 8.88
CA VAL A 197 -9.98 16.71 9.73
C VAL A 197 -8.66 16.81 9.00
N THR A 198 -8.41 15.99 7.99
CA THR A 198 -7.15 16.02 7.22
C THR A 198 -7.17 17.01 6.05
N GLY A 199 -8.30 17.69 5.81
CA GLY A 199 -8.46 18.71 4.77
C GLY A 199 -8.81 18.16 3.37
N TYR A 200 -9.03 16.85 3.21
CA TYR A 200 -9.39 16.28 1.90
C TYR A 200 -10.74 16.79 1.38
N THR A 201 -11.70 17.07 2.27
CA THR A 201 -12.98 17.64 1.87
C THR A 201 -12.82 18.97 1.16
N GLU A 202 -12.02 19.87 1.73
CA GLU A 202 -11.72 21.17 1.10
C GLU A 202 -10.90 20.99 -0.17
N MET A 203 -9.91 20.09 -0.17
CA MET A 203 -9.12 19.80 -1.37
C MET A 203 -9.96 19.26 -2.52
N CYS A 204 -10.93 18.38 -2.26
CA CYS A 204 -11.87 17.87 -3.24
C CYS A 204 -12.73 19.00 -3.82
N GLU A 205 -13.24 19.92 -2.99
CA GLU A 205 -14.03 21.07 -3.44
C GLU A 205 -13.22 22.08 -4.28
N LEU A 206 -11.97 22.33 -3.91
CA LEU A 206 -11.12 23.35 -4.55
C LEU A 206 -10.35 22.84 -5.77
N HIS A 207 -9.91 21.59 -5.75
CA HIS A 207 -8.97 21.03 -6.72
C HIS A 207 -9.53 19.85 -7.51
N GLY A 208 -10.73 19.36 -7.16
CA GLY A 208 -11.48 18.39 -7.94
C GLY A 208 -11.10 16.93 -7.66
N SER A 209 -11.44 16.07 -8.63
CA SER A 209 -11.57 14.62 -8.49
C SER A 209 -10.35 13.91 -7.91
N ASP A 210 -9.14 14.40 -8.14
CA ASP A 210 -7.90 13.78 -7.64
C ASP A 210 -7.86 13.66 -6.11
N TYR A 211 -8.58 14.52 -5.40
CA TYR A 211 -8.69 14.53 -3.94
C TYR A 211 -10.01 13.96 -3.43
N CYS A 212 -10.95 13.64 -4.32
CA CYS A 212 -12.26 13.13 -3.96
C CYS A 212 -12.23 11.59 -3.89
N TYR A 213 -12.63 11.02 -2.75
CA TYR A 213 -12.51 9.58 -2.47
C TYR A 213 -13.16 8.69 -3.54
N ASP A 214 -14.32 9.09 -4.08
CA ASP A 214 -15.05 8.29 -5.06
C ASP A 214 -14.79 8.66 -6.53
N GLU A 215 -13.98 9.69 -6.80
CA GLU A 215 -13.83 10.24 -8.15
C GLU A 215 -12.38 10.24 -8.67
N CYS A 216 -11.39 10.03 -7.80
CA CYS A 216 -10.00 9.99 -8.26
C CYS A 216 -9.79 8.84 -9.27
N PRO A 217 -8.80 8.94 -10.18
CA PRO A 217 -8.62 7.96 -11.26
C PRO A 217 -8.62 6.51 -10.78
N ARG A 218 -7.88 6.19 -9.71
CA ARG A 218 -7.87 4.85 -9.12
C ARG A 218 -9.24 4.44 -8.56
N ALA A 219 -9.98 5.33 -7.91
CA ALA A 219 -11.33 5.04 -7.45
C ALA A 219 -12.25 4.63 -8.61
N THR A 220 -12.16 5.33 -9.74
CA THR A 220 -12.96 5.01 -10.95
C THR A 220 -12.56 3.68 -11.59
N ILE A 221 -11.26 3.35 -11.62
CA ILE A 221 -10.77 2.03 -12.08
C ILE A 221 -11.28 0.92 -11.14
N PHE A 222 -11.20 1.11 -9.82
CA PHE A 222 -11.77 0.17 -8.86
C PHE A 222 -13.27 -0.04 -9.07
N GLN A 223 -14.04 1.03 -9.29
CA GLN A 223 -15.48 0.94 -9.57
C GLN A 223 -15.78 0.16 -10.86
N ARG A 224 -14.95 0.33 -11.89
CA ARG A 224 -15.08 -0.38 -13.17
C ARG A 224 -14.71 -1.86 -13.05
N ASP A 225 -13.57 -2.16 -12.44
CA ASP A 225 -12.87 -3.43 -12.66
C ASP A 225 -12.81 -4.36 -11.44
N ALA A 226 -12.95 -3.85 -10.22
CA ALA A 226 -12.71 -4.68 -9.02
C ALA A 226 -13.71 -5.84 -8.88
N LEU A 227 -14.91 -5.73 -9.46
CA LEU A 227 -15.89 -6.81 -9.47
C LEU A 227 -15.53 -7.95 -10.42
N HIS A 228 -14.65 -7.72 -11.40
CA HIS A 228 -14.14 -8.74 -12.31
C HIS A 228 -13.02 -9.59 -11.69
N VAL A 229 -12.48 -9.17 -10.54
CA VAL A 229 -11.52 -9.98 -9.77
C VAL A 229 -12.25 -11.14 -9.08
N THR A 230 -12.07 -12.33 -9.63
CA THR A 230 -12.71 -13.59 -9.19
C THR A 230 -11.72 -14.70 -8.82
N SER A 231 -10.42 -14.46 -9.02
CA SER A 231 -9.36 -15.42 -8.74
C SER A 231 -8.12 -14.75 -8.13
N LEU A 232 -7.17 -15.57 -7.68
CA LEU A 232 -5.85 -15.08 -7.25
C LEU A 232 -5.03 -14.53 -8.41
N GLU A 233 -5.25 -15.03 -9.63
CA GLU A 233 -4.59 -14.50 -10.83
C GLU A 233 -5.17 -13.12 -11.17
N ASP A 234 -6.49 -12.98 -11.15
CA ASP A 234 -7.16 -11.72 -11.49
C ASP A 234 -6.72 -10.57 -10.56
N ILE A 235 -6.47 -10.85 -9.26
CA ILE A 235 -5.97 -9.80 -8.36
C ILE A 235 -4.49 -9.48 -8.61
N LYS A 236 -3.67 -10.45 -9.06
CA LYS A 236 -2.29 -10.18 -9.48
C LYS A 236 -2.28 -9.24 -10.67
N ASP A 237 -3.07 -9.55 -11.70
CA ASP A 237 -3.22 -8.72 -12.91
C ASP A 237 -3.73 -7.32 -12.54
N PHE A 238 -4.79 -7.24 -11.72
CA PHE A 238 -5.34 -5.95 -11.27
C PHE A 238 -4.29 -5.10 -10.56
N LEU A 239 -3.48 -5.68 -9.67
CA LEU A 239 -2.46 -4.97 -8.90
C LEU A 239 -1.32 -4.44 -9.77
N ARG A 240 -1.11 -5.01 -10.95
CA ARG A 240 -0.12 -4.58 -11.95
C ARG A 240 -0.68 -3.67 -13.01
N TYR A 241 -2.00 -3.51 -13.08
CA TYR A 241 -2.67 -2.78 -14.14
C TYR A 241 -2.14 -1.35 -14.33
N ASN A 242 -1.67 -1.10 -15.56
CA ASN A 242 -1.34 0.22 -16.07
C ASN A 242 -1.37 0.18 -17.60
N ASP A 243 -2.52 0.51 -18.19
CA ASP A 243 -2.71 0.58 -19.64
C ASP A 243 -3.06 2.03 -20.02
N TRP A 244 -2.21 2.98 -19.63
CA TRP A 244 -2.59 4.40 -19.60
C TRP A 244 -2.83 5.00 -20.99
N GLN A 245 -2.22 4.45 -22.05
CA GLN A 245 -2.40 4.93 -23.42
C GLN A 245 -3.78 4.56 -23.99
N ASN A 246 -4.41 3.50 -23.49
CA ASN A 246 -5.70 3.01 -24.00
C ASN A 246 -6.85 3.19 -23.01
N ASP A 247 -6.56 3.26 -21.71
CA ASP A 247 -7.57 3.45 -20.67
C ASP A 247 -7.95 4.95 -20.52
N PRO A 248 -9.19 5.36 -20.87
CA PRO A 248 -9.61 6.75 -20.72
C PRO A 248 -9.63 7.24 -19.25
N LEU A 249 -9.67 6.33 -18.26
CA LEU A 249 -9.60 6.69 -16.85
C LEU A 249 -8.20 7.13 -16.42
N SER A 250 -7.16 6.87 -17.22
CA SER A 250 -5.81 7.37 -16.99
C SER A 250 -5.70 8.88 -17.20
N LEU A 251 -6.61 9.47 -17.99
CA LEU A 251 -6.52 10.86 -18.44
C LEU A 251 -5.18 11.19 -19.12
N ASP A 252 -4.68 10.27 -19.95
CA ASP A 252 -3.40 10.40 -20.67
C ASP A 252 -2.20 10.57 -19.71
N ASN A 253 -2.28 9.96 -18.53
CA ASN A 253 -1.25 10.05 -17.50
C ASN A 253 -0.92 8.66 -16.92
N PRO A 254 0.32 8.16 -17.09
CA PRO A 254 0.74 6.84 -16.60
C PRO A 254 0.75 6.69 -15.07
N ALA A 255 0.58 7.78 -14.33
CA ALA A 255 0.45 7.74 -12.87
C ALA A 255 -0.98 7.51 -12.37
N ASN A 256 -1.98 7.68 -13.22
CA ASN A 256 -3.39 7.62 -12.85
C ASN A 256 -3.96 6.19 -12.93
N GLN A 257 -3.10 5.21 -12.72
CA GLN A 257 -3.38 3.77 -12.86
C GLN A 257 -3.17 3.02 -11.54
N ILE A 258 -3.45 1.72 -11.47
CA ILE A 258 -3.30 0.93 -10.23
C ILE A 258 -1.83 0.71 -9.84
N SER A 259 -0.97 0.52 -10.84
CA SER A 259 0.49 0.48 -10.65
C SER A 259 1.15 1.60 -11.46
N ALA A 260 1.21 2.80 -10.89
CA ALA A 260 1.73 3.99 -11.58
C ALA A 260 3.13 3.82 -12.20
N ARG A 261 3.36 4.54 -13.30
CA ARG A 261 4.63 4.63 -14.04
C ARG A 261 4.99 6.10 -14.28
N TYR A 262 5.49 6.81 -13.27
CA TYR A 262 5.82 8.24 -13.42
C TYR A 262 6.98 8.47 -14.38
N ASP A 263 7.82 7.45 -14.58
CA ASP A 263 8.95 7.46 -15.49
C ASP A 263 8.52 7.61 -16.95
N LEU A 264 7.28 7.19 -17.27
CA LEU A 264 6.69 7.32 -18.60
C LEU A 264 6.00 8.68 -18.85
N ARG A 265 5.96 9.58 -17.86
CA ARG A 265 5.36 10.92 -18.05
C ARG A 265 6.24 11.79 -18.94
N THR A 266 5.63 12.47 -19.92
CA THR A 266 6.35 13.47 -20.74
C THR A 266 6.70 14.73 -19.94
N GLN A 267 5.80 15.15 -19.05
CA GLN A 267 6.01 16.30 -18.16
C GLN A 267 6.56 15.84 -16.82
N ASN A 268 7.74 16.35 -16.46
CA ASN A 268 8.42 16.07 -15.20
C ASN A 268 8.51 14.55 -14.91
N PRO A 269 9.09 13.73 -15.80
CA PRO A 269 9.30 12.32 -15.52
C PRO A 269 10.10 12.15 -14.22
N SER A 270 9.73 11.14 -13.44
CA SER A 270 10.47 10.76 -12.24
C SER A 270 10.54 9.24 -12.12
N SER A 271 11.64 8.73 -11.59
CA SER A 271 11.82 7.31 -11.29
C SER A 271 10.99 6.95 -10.03
N TYR A 272 9.67 6.94 -10.19
CA TYR A 272 8.66 6.78 -9.15
C TYR A 272 7.44 6.02 -9.68
N GLY A 273 6.74 5.30 -8.81
CA GLY A 273 5.48 4.65 -9.14
C GLY A 273 5.38 3.31 -8.43
N GLY A 274 4.57 2.39 -8.96
CA GLY A 274 4.51 1.02 -8.47
C GLY A 274 5.88 0.37 -8.58
N ILE A 275 6.39 -0.22 -7.49
CA ILE A 275 7.71 -0.88 -7.46
C ILE A 275 7.65 -2.36 -7.06
N ASP A 276 6.46 -2.85 -6.75
CA ASP A 276 6.16 -4.25 -6.49
C ASP A 276 4.66 -4.46 -6.51
N SER A 277 4.26 -5.72 -6.48
CA SER A 277 2.92 -6.14 -6.04
C SER A 277 3.03 -7.40 -5.19
N LYS A 278 2.17 -7.52 -4.18
CA LYS A 278 2.05 -8.71 -3.32
C LYS A 278 0.61 -9.13 -3.26
N ALA A 279 0.34 -10.43 -3.35
CA ALA A 279 -1.01 -10.99 -3.29
C ALA A 279 -1.03 -12.27 -2.46
N THR A 280 -2.12 -12.48 -1.73
CA THR A 280 -2.37 -13.72 -0.99
C THR A 280 -3.86 -14.05 -0.99
N SER A 281 -4.20 -15.25 -0.55
CA SER A 281 -5.58 -15.68 -0.31
C SER A 281 -5.75 -16.16 1.13
N GLY A 282 -6.97 -16.40 1.59
CA GLY A 282 -7.24 -16.97 2.90
C GLY A 282 -6.54 -18.31 3.12
N ARG A 283 -6.51 -19.17 2.09
CA ARG A 283 -5.76 -20.44 2.13
C ARG A 283 -4.26 -20.24 2.27
N MET A 284 -3.68 -19.36 1.46
CA MET A 284 -2.24 -19.06 1.51
C MET A 284 -1.83 -18.37 2.81
N ALA A 285 -2.64 -17.44 3.30
CA ALA A 285 -2.38 -16.70 4.52
C ALA A 285 -2.25 -17.61 5.74
N SER A 286 -2.99 -18.73 5.76
CA SER A 286 -2.91 -19.75 6.82
C SER A 286 -1.52 -20.41 6.94
N HIS A 287 -0.73 -20.37 5.86
CA HIS A 287 0.63 -20.89 5.78
C HIS A 287 1.69 -19.78 5.70
N GLN A 288 1.29 -18.52 5.90
CA GLN A 288 2.12 -17.32 5.75
C GLN A 288 2.76 -17.17 4.36
N GLU A 289 2.01 -17.59 3.34
CA GLU A 289 2.41 -17.58 1.94
C GLU A 289 1.83 -16.37 1.20
N ALA A 290 2.57 -15.91 0.19
CA ALA A 290 2.15 -14.85 -0.72
C ALA A 290 2.81 -15.04 -2.08
N TRP A 291 2.22 -14.47 -3.12
CA TRP A 291 2.93 -14.14 -4.35
C TRP A 291 3.47 -12.73 -4.24
N ALA A 292 4.66 -12.49 -4.78
CA ALA A 292 5.22 -11.15 -4.90
C ALA A 292 5.97 -10.98 -6.23
N GLN A 293 5.79 -9.84 -6.88
CA GLN A 293 6.56 -9.42 -8.05
C GLN A 293 7.29 -8.13 -7.70
N SER A 294 8.56 -8.01 -8.06
CA SER A 294 9.38 -6.82 -7.80
C SER A 294 9.63 -6.04 -9.08
N GLY A 295 9.56 -4.71 -8.99
CA GLY A 295 9.80 -3.79 -10.10
C GLY A 295 8.52 -3.10 -10.61
N PRO A 296 8.67 -2.09 -11.48
CA PRO A 296 7.55 -1.40 -12.10
C PRO A 296 6.71 -2.31 -12.98
N SER A 297 5.43 -1.97 -13.18
CA SER A 297 4.56 -2.72 -14.09
C SER A 297 5.12 -2.73 -15.51
N HIS A 298 5.16 -3.91 -16.11
CA HIS A 298 5.58 -4.16 -17.49
C HIS A 298 4.59 -5.10 -18.20
N ASP A 299 3.37 -5.21 -17.67
CA ASP A 299 2.33 -6.11 -18.18
C ASP A 299 1.76 -5.56 -19.49
N ASP A 300 1.42 -4.26 -19.49
CA ASP A 300 0.97 -3.50 -20.67
C ASP A 300 2.00 -2.45 -21.14
N GLU A 301 3.04 -2.22 -20.33
CA GLU A 301 4.06 -1.18 -20.53
C GLU A 301 5.44 -1.76 -20.83
N THR A 302 6.34 -0.92 -21.34
CA THR A 302 7.73 -1.32 -21.52
C THR A 302 8.43 -1.54 -20.18
N VAL A 303 9.27 -2.59 -20.12
CA VAL A 303 10.19 -2.84 -19.01
C VAL A 303 10.97 -1.57 -18.67
N PHE A 304 11.07 -1.26 -17.38
CA PHE A 304 11.92 -0.17 -16.90
C PHE A 304 13.38 -0.64 -16.85
N CYS A 305 14.27 0.09 -17.50
CA CYS A 305 15.72 -0.08 -17.40
C CYS A 305 16.40 1.24 -16.99
N TRP A 306 17.29 1.20 -16.00
CA TRP A 306 18.05 2.37 -15.55
C TRP A 306 18.89 2.98 -16.69
N SER A 307 19.41 2.16 -17.60
CA SER A 307 20.20 2.59 -18.75
C SER A 307 19.45 3.42 -19.79
N ASP A 308 18.12 3.29 -19.86
CA ASP A 308 17.32 3.89 -20.95
C ASP A 308 17.13 5.40 -20.76
N GLY A 309 17.26 5.89 -19.52
CA GLY A 309 16.95 7.27 -19.16
C GLY A 309 15.45 7.55 -19.14
N ASP A 310 15.09 8.82 -18.96
CA ASP A 310 13.72 9.29 -19.02
C ASP A 310 13.22 9.41 -20.48
N VAL A 311 11.91 9.59 -20.64
CA VAL A 311 11.27 9.74 -21.97
C VAL A 311 11.75 10.98 -22.76
N ASN A 312 12.48 11.89 -22.12
CA ASN A 312 13.05 13.08 -22.74
C ASN A 312 14.55 12.90 -23.10
N GLY A 313 15.12 11.72 -22.86
CA GLY A 313 16.52 11.38 -23.16
C GLY A 313 17.52 11.81 -22.09
N ASN A 314 17.07 12.17 -20.88
CA ASN A 314 17.96 12.46 -19.77
C ASN A 314 18.27 11.18 -18.99
N ALA A 315 19.52 11.02 -18.53
CA ALA A 315 19.85 9.91 -17.65
C ALA A 315 19.20 10.08 -16.26
N TRP A 316 18.79 8.98 -15.65
CA TRP A 316 18.36 8.96 -14.25
C TRP A 316 19.53 9.33 -13.33
N THR A 317 19.24 10.05 -12.25
CA THR A 317 20.28 10.57 -11.33
C THR A 317 20.22 9.94 -9.94
N GLU A 318 19.17 9.17 -9.67
CA GLU A 318 18.97 8.45 -8.43
C GLU A 318 20.06 7.38 -8.25
N GLU A 319 20.56 7.25 -7.02
CA GLU A 319 21.47 6.16 -6.66
C GLU A 319 20.68 4.84 -6.55
N HIS A 320 21.17 3.79 -7.21
CA HIS A 320 20.52 2.48 -7.33
C HIS A 320 21.56 1.34 -7.22
N VAL A 321 22.50 1.48 -6.29
CA VAL A 321 23.61 0.52 -6.12
C VAL A 321 23.08 -0.83 -5.67
N GLY A 322 23.38 -1.88 -6.46
CA GLY A 322 22.98 -3.26 -6.17
C GLY A 322 21.72 -3.72 -6.91
N GLN A 323 21.01 -2.80 -7.54
CA GLN A 323 19.84 -3.10 -8.36
C GLN A 323 20.25 -3.69 -9.73
N PRO A 324 19.44 -4.57 -10.32
CA PRO A 324 19.55 -4.88 -11.75
C PRO A 324 19.29 -3.62 -12.59
N ASP A 325 19.85 -3.60 -13.79
CA ASP A 325 19.61 -2.52 -14.74
C ASP A 325 18.14 -2.51 -15.19
N CYS A 326 17.64 -3.65 -15.68
CA CYS A 326 16.27 -3.84 -16.13
C CYS A 326 15.41 -4.63 -15.14
N TRP A 327 14.14 -4.23 -15.01
CA TRP A 327 13.18 -4.78 -14.04
C TRP A 327 12.07 -5.60 -14.73
N ASP A 328 12.46 -6.76 -15.25
CA ASP A 328 11.63 -7.72 -15.98
C ASP A 328 11.43 -9.01 -15.17
N MET A 329 11.02 -8.85 -13.90
CA MET A 329 10.88 -9.99 -12.97
C MET A 329 9.45 -10.50 -12.98
N ASP A 330 9.29 -11.83 -12.98
CA ASP A 330 8.00 -12.49 -12.84
C ASP A 330 7.48 -12.49 -11.39
N TRP A 331 6.21 -12.87 -11.22
CA TRP A 331 5.65 -13.20 -9.92
C TRP A 331 6.35 -14.42 -9.32
N GLU A 332 6.83 -14.27 -8.09
CA GLU A 332 7.51 -15.33 -7.34
C GLU A 332 6.71 -15.74 -6.11
N TYR A 333 6.76 -17.03 -5.77
CA TYR A 333 6.02 -17.59 -4.65
C TYR A 333 6.85 -17.54 -3.37
N MET A 334 6.38 -16.73 -2.41
CA MET A 334 7.05 -16.50 -1.13
C MET A 334 6.51 -17.46 -0.07
N SER A 335 7.35 -18.39 0.36
CA SER A 335 7.02 -19.36 1.41
C SER A 335 8.23 -19.72 2.26
N TRP A 336 7.98 -20.20 3.49
CA TRP A 336 9.03 -20.70 4.38
C TRP A 336 9.84 -21.87 3.80
N ASN A 337 9.25 -22.64 2.89
CA ASN A 337 9.86 -23.82 2.29
C ASN A 337 10.53 -23.54 0.93
N GLY A 338 10.48 -22.30 0.44
CA GLY A 338 10.98 -21.89 -0.88
C GLY A 338 12.50 -21.77 -1.00
N PHE A 339 13.25 -22.01 0.08
CA PHE A 339 14.72 -22.07 0.05
C PHE A 339 15.18 -23.53 -0.08
N HIS A 340 14.96 -24.15 -1.24
CA HIS A 340 15.57 -25.43 -1.60
C HIS A 340 16.23 -25.41 -2.96
#